data_AF-A0A1F6MAN4-F1
#
_entry.id   AF-A0A1F6MAN4-F1
#
_cell.length_a   1.000
_cell.length_b   1.000
_cell.length_c   1.000
_cell.angle_alpha   90.00
_cell.angle_beta   90.00
_cell.angle_gamma   90.00
#
_symmetry.space_group_name_H-M   'P 1'
#
loop_
_entity.id
_entity.type
_entity.pdbx_description
1 polymer ?
#
loop_
_entity_poly.entity_id
_entity_poly.type
_entity_poly.pdbx_seq_one_letter_code
_entity_poly.pdbx_strand_id
1 'polypeptide(L)' 'MNDTILRHIIAVVATLICGLAYFAGYFSGPFGWWWTAFAMLIVYGLVYRIVDAGGGGGHH' A
#
# COMPACT_ATOMS: atom_id res chain seq x y z
N MET A 1 -15.14 10.70 -11.10
CA MET A 1 -13.81 10.05 -11.10
C MET A 1 -13.79 9.03 -12.23
N ASN A 2 -12.80 9.07 -13.10
CA ASN A 2 -12.73 8.23 -14.30
C ASN A 2 -12.41 6.77 -13.88
N ASP A 3 -13.19 5.77 -14.30
CA ASP A 3 -13.03 4.35 -13.93
C ASP A 3 -11.60 3.83 -14.09
N THR A 4 -10.86 4.38 -15.06
CA THR A 4 -9.44 4.10 -15.31
C THR A 4 -8.51 4.43 -14.14
N ILE A 5 -8.78 5.52 -13.41
CA ILE A 5 -7.98 5.97 -12.25
C ILE A 5 -8.20 5.01 -11.09
N LEU A 6 -9.47 4.67 -10.82
CA LEU A 6 -9.83 3.71 -9.77
C LEU A 6 -9.17 2.35 -10.03
N ARG A 7 -9.17 1.90 -11.29
CA ARG A 7 -8.53 0.65 -11.71
C ARG A 7 -7.01 0.66 -11.52
N HIS A 8 -6.35 1.78 -11.80
CA HIS A 8 -4.92 1.93 -11.54
C HIS A 8 -4.58 1.94 -10.05
N ILE A 9 -5.37 2.63 -9.23
CA ILE A 9 -5.18 2.66 -7.77
C ILE A 9 -5.28 1.24 -7.20
N ILE A 10 -6.30 0.47 -7.60
CA ILE A 10 -6.48 -0.92 -7.17
C ILE A 10 -5.30 -1.79 -7.60
N ALA A 11 -4.83 -1.66 -8.84
CA ALA A 11 -3.68 -2.41 -9.34
C ALA A 11 -2.39 -2.09 -8.58
N VAL A 12 -2.16 -0.81 -8.26
CA VAL A 12 -1.00 -0.37 -7.46
C VAL A 12 -1.07 -0.92 -6.03
N VAL A 13 -2.25 -0.88 -5.41
CA VAL A 13 -2.48 -1.44 -4.07
C VAL A 13 -2.22 -2.95 -4.05
N ALA A 14 -2.74 -3.69 -5.03
CA ALA A 14 -2.53 -5.14 -5.14
C ALA A 14 -1.04 -5.50 -5.30
N THR A 15 -0.30 -4.73 -6.09
CA THR A 15 1.14 -4.94 -6.30
C THR A 15 1.93 -4.66 -5.02
N LEU A 16 1.57 -3.61 -4.28
CA LEU A 16 2.17 -3.28 -2.99
C LEU A 16 1.94 -4.37 -1.94
N ILE A 17 0.73 -4.91 -1.86
CA ILE A 17 0.40 -6.00 -0.92
C ILE A 17 1.21 -7.27 -1.26
N CYS A 18 1.36 -7.60 -2.54
CA CYS A 18 2.14 -8.76 -2.97
C CYS A 18 3.63 -8.62 -2.62
N GLY A 19 4.21 -7.45 -2.87
CA GLY A 19 5.61 -7.14 -2.49
C GLY A 19 5.82 -7.20 -0.98
N LEU A 20 4.85 -6.72 -0.19
CA LEU A 20 4.84 -6.82 1.27
C LEU A 20 4.78 -8.27 1.76
N ALA A 21 3.93 -9.09 1.17
CA ALA A 21 3.81 -10.50 1.55
C ALA A 21 5.12 -11.26 1.29
N TYR A 22 5.77 -10.98 0.15
CA TYR A 22 7.09 -11.50 -0.15
C TYR A 22 8.15 -11.01 0.83
N PHE A 23 8.19 -9.70 1.12
CA PHE A 23 9.15 -9.11 2.05
C PHE A 23 8.94 -9.62 3.48
N ALA A 24 7.68 -9.77 3.89
CA ALA A 24 7.30 -10.31 5.19
C ALA A 24 7.69 -11.78 5.35
N GLY A 25 7.46 -12.60 4.34
CA GLY A 25 7.90 -13.99 4.32
C GLY A 25 9.43 -14.13 4.35
N TYR A 26 10.13 -13.28 3.61
CA TYR A 26 11.59 -13.31 3.50
C TYR A 26 12.30 -12.82 4.77
N PHE A 27 11.80 -11.75 5.40
CA PHE A 27 12.43 -11.13 6.58
C PHE A 27 11.92 -11.64 7.93
N SER A 28 10.67 -12.14 8.03
CA SER A 28 10.11 -12.54 9.34
C SER A 28 10.79 -13.75 9.97
N GLY A 29 11.49 -14.58 9.19
CA GLY A 29 12.27 -15.70 9.69
C GLY A 29 13.52 -15.25 10.49
N PRO A 30 14.50 -14.57 9.87
CA PRO A 30 15.76 -14.24 10.52
C PRO A 30 15.77 -12.93 11.34
N PHE A 31 14.97 -11.91 10.99
CA PHE A 31 15.05 -10.58 11.62
C PHE A 31 13.91 -10.28 12.60
N GLY A 32 12.98 -11.23 12.76
CA GLY A 32 11.82 -11.08 13.62
C GLY A 32 10.63 -10.43 12.91
N TRP A 33 9.45 -11.00 13.18
CA TRP A 33 8.15 -10.57 12.67
C TRP A 33 7.77 -9.11 12.92
N TRP A 34 8.45 -8.40 13.84
CA TRP A 34 8.18 -6.99 14.12
C TRP A 34 8.45 -6.06 12.92
N TRP A 35 9.41 -6.42 12.06
CA TRP A 35 9.69 -5.66 10.83
C TRP A 35 8.53 -5.69 9.84
N THR A 36 7.73 -6.75 9.84
CA THR A 36 6.57 -6.85 8.95
C THR A 36 5.45 -5.92 9.42
N ALA A 37 5.30 -5.71 10.73
CA ALA A 37 4.36 -4.73 11.28
C ALA A 37 4.73 -3.28 10.89
N PHE A 38 6.02 -2.91 10.97
CA PHE A 38 6.47 -1.60 10.51
C PHE A 38 6.25 -1.39 9.01
N ALA A 39 6.55 -2.41 8.19
CA ALA A 39 6.29 -2.35 6.75
C ALA A 39 4.80 -2.17 6.45
N MET A 40 3.92 -2.82 7.21
CA MET A 40 2.47 -2.69 7.07
C MET A 40 1.97 -1.27 7.38
N LEU A 41 2.53 -0.62 8.42
CA LEU A 41 2.21 0.77 8.76
C LEU A 41 2.63 1.76 7.66
N ILE A 42 3.82 1.55 7.07
CA ILE A 42 4.30 2.38 5.96
C ILE A 42 3.36 2.26 4.75
N VAL A 43 2.94 1.05 4.40
CA VAL A 43 2.02 0.85 3.27
C VAL A 43 0.64 1.40 3.56
N TYR A 44 0.13 1.27 4.78
CA TYR A 44 -1.12 1.93 5.17
C TYR A 44 -1.03 3.44 4.94
N GLY A 45 0.04 4.09 5.39
CA GLY A 45 0.26 5.52 5.15
C GLY A 45 0.39 5.88 3.66
N LEU A 46 1.05 5.04 2.88
CA LEU A 46 1.24 5.24 1.44
C LEU A 46 -0.08 5.09 0.68
N VAL A 47 -0.87 4.06 0.98
CA VAL A 47 -2.21 3.85 0.42
C VAL A 47 -3.15 4.97 0.85
N TYR A 48 -3.13 5.36 2.13
CA TYR A 48 -3.93 6.48 2.62
C TYR A 48 -3.60 7.77 1.87
N ARG A 49 -2.32 8.08 1.67
CA ARG A 49 -1.88 9.25 0.91
C ARG A 49 -2.23 9.17 -0.58
N ILE A 50 -2.18 7.99 -1.20
CA ILE A 50 -2.61 7.80 -2.60
C ILE A 50 -4.12 7.97 -2.73
N VAL A 51 -4.89 7.43 -1.79
CA VAL A 51 -6.36 7.56 -1.78
C VAL A 51 -6.77 9.00 -1.47
N ASP A 52 -6.08 9.68 -0.55
CA ASP A 52 -6.28 11.09 -0.24
C ASP A 52 -5.89 11.99 -1.43
N ALA A 53 -4.74 11.75 -2.06
CA ALA A 53 -4.32 12.49 -3.26
C ALA A 53 -5.18 12.17 -4.50
N GLY A 54 -5.69 10.94 -4.61
CA GLY A 54 -6.63 10.52 -5.66
C GLY A 54 -8.08 10.97 -5.38
N GLY A 55 -8.40 11.26 -4.12
CA GLY A 55 -9.69 11.74 -3.63
C GLY A 55 -9.82 13.26 -3.59
N GLY A 56 -8.70 13.98 -3.42
CA GLY A 56 -8.60 15.44 -3.26
C GLY A 56 -8.70 16.25 -4.56
N GLY A 57 -9.09 15.64 -5.68
CA GLY A 57 -9.41 16.36 -6.92
C GLY A 57 -10.81 16.99 -6.94
N GLY A 58 -11.52 17.03 -5.81
CA GLY A 58 -12.87 17.57 -5.70
C GLY A 58 -13.08 18.32 -4.38
N HIS A 59 -13.17 19.64 -4.51
CA HIS A 59 -13.56 20.66 -3.51
C HIS A 59 -12.50 21.17 -2.50
N HIS A 60 -12.11 22.42 -2.79
CA HIS A 60 -11.70 23.53 -1.92
C HIS A 60 -10.26 23.54 -1.42
#